data_AF-A0A7V0JMB9-F1
#
_entry.id   AF-A0A7V0JMB9-F1
#
_cell.length_a   1.000
_cell.length_b   1.000
_cell.length_c   1.000
_cell.angle_alpha   90.00
_cell.angle_beta   90.00
_cell.angle_gamma   90.00
#
_symmetry.space_group_name_H-M   'P 1'
#
loop_
_entity.id
_entity.type
_entity.pdbx_description
1 polymer ?
#
loop_
_entity_poly.entity_id
_entity_poly.type
_entity_poly.pdbx_seq_one_letter_code
_entity_poly.pdbx_strand_id
1 'polypeptide(L)' 'METVWNNMKTVLKDVMDNKNFSLWVKPLQFLDADEDTIYLGCPNKFSRNWMQENYSSFFQSQLSKIGCNDHKVIFKV' A
#
# COMPACT_ATOMS: atom_id res chain seq x y z
N MET A 1 10.30 -5.06 -9.74
CA MET A 1 9.28 -4.09 -9.29
C MET A 1 9.23 -3.90 -7.75
N GLU A 2 10.21 -4.36 -6.94
CA GLU A 2 10.27 -4.00 -5.51
C GLU A 2 10.44 -2.49 -5.26
N THR A 3 11.00 -1.77 -6.23
CA THR A 3 11.32 -0.34 -6.12
C THR A 3 10.07 0.52 -5.95
N VAL A 4 8.96 0.20 -6.62
CA VAL A 4 7.71 0.97 -6.52
C VAL A 4 7.13 0.83 -5.11
N TRP A 5 7.08 -0.39 -4.58
CA TRP A 5 6.58 -0.64 -3.22
C TRP A 5 7.49 -0.03 -2.15
N ASN A 6 8.82 -0.08 -2.31
CA ASN A 6 9.74 0.56 -1.38
C ASN A 6 9.66 2.10 -1.43
N ASN A 7 9.51 2.70 -2.61
CA ASN A 7 9.22 4.13 -2.73
C ASN A 7 7.90 4.47 -2.06
N MET A 8 6.86 3.68 -2.32
CA MET A 8 5.55 3.86 -1.72
C MET A 8 5.61 3.76 -0.19
N LYS A 9 6.28 2.75 0.39
CA LYS A 9 6.52 2.67 1.85
C LYS A 9 7.20 3.92 2.39
N THR A 10 8.17 4.46 1.66
CA THR A 10 8.92 5.66 2.10
C THR A 10 8.00 6.87 2.15
N VAL A 11 7.18 7.07 1.11
CA VAL A 11 6.15 8.12 1.07
C VAL A 11 5.11 7.90 2.18
N LEU A 12 4.61 6.67 2.35
CA LEU A 12 3.65 6.33 3.40
C LEU A 12 4.24 6.60 4.79
N LYS A 13 5.53 6.34 5.02
CA LYS A 13 6.20 6.59 6.29
C LYS A 13 6.41 8.09 6.57
N ASP A 14 6.57 8.89 5.53
CA ASP A 14 6.73 10.34 5.65
C ASP A 14 5.37 11.03 5.93
N VAL A 15 4.30 10.52 5.31
CA VAL A 15 2.96 11.10 5.44
C VAL A 15 2.17 10.53 6.62
N MET A 16 2.41 9.27 7.02
CA MET A 16 1.73 8.63 8.14
C MET A 16 2.61 8.62 9.39
N ASP A 17 1.99 8.79 10.56
CA ASP A 17 2.68 8.57 11.83
C ASP A 17 3.32 7.18 11.91
N ASN A 18 4.53 7.11 12.50
CA ASN A 18 5.28 5.88 12.71
C ASN A 18 4.45 4.75 13.35
N LYS A 19 3.50 5.11 14.22
CA LYS A 19 2.59 4.16 14.88
C LYS A 19 1.64 3.51 13.89
N ASN A 20 0.99 4.29 13.04
CA ASN A 20 0.08 3.78 12.01
C ASN A 20 0.83 2.99 10.94
N PHE A 21 2.01 3.47 10.54
CA PHE A 21 2.87 2.74 9.62
C PHE A 21 3.27 1.37 10.20
N SER A 22 3.70 1.30 11.46
CA SER A 22 4.05 0.03 12.10
C SER A 22 2.88 -0.91 12.35
N LEU A 23 1.67 -0.37 12.55
CA LEU A 23 0.47 -1.19 12.75
C LEU A 23 -0.08 -1.75 11.44
N TRP A 24 -0.15 -0.92 10.40
CA TRP A 24 -0.90 -1.23 9.19
C TRP A 24 -0.03 -1.54 7.99
N VAL A 25 1.09 -0.83 7.80
CA VAL A 25 1.94 -0.95 6.61
C VAL A 25 3.06 -1.97 6.82
N LYS A 26 3.68 -1.99 7.99
CA LYS A 26 4.76 -2.91 8.35
C LYS A 26 4.38 -4.40 8.24
N PRO A 27 3.18 -4.86 8.65
CA PRO A 27 2.81 -6.25 8.48
C PRO A 27 2.37 -6.60 7.05
N LEU A 28 2.31 -5.64 6.12
CA LEU A 28 2.00 -5.95 4.73
C LEU A 28 3.20 -6.59 4.05
N GLN A 29 2.96 -7.72 3.41
CA GLN A 29 3.91 -8.30 2.49
C GLN A 29 3.64 -7.84 1.07
N PHE A 30 4.70 -7.54 0.35
CA PHE A 30 4.61 -7.44 -1.10
C PHE A 30 4.47 -8.86 -1.64
N LEU A 31 3.38 -9.13 -2.37
CA LEU A 31 3.19 -10.42 -3.00
C LEU A 31 3.69 -10.38 -4.43
N ASP A 32 3.16 -9.45 -5.21
CA ASP A 32 3.46 -9.34 -6.64
C ASP A 32 3.17 -7.93 -7.14
N ALA A 33 3.69 -7.58 -8.31
CA ALA A 33 3.27 -6.39 -9.05
C ALA A 33 3.21 -6.71 -10.54
N ASP A 34 2.06 -6.43 -11.11
CA ASP A 34 1.77 -6.46 -12.54
C ASP A 34 2.02 -5.08 -13.17
N GLU A 35 1.87 -4.97 -14.48
CA GLU A 35 2.06 -3.71 -15.23
C GLU A 35 1.32 -2.52 -14.60
N ASP A 36 0.10 -2.74 -14.11
CA ASP A 36 -0.77 -1.70 -13.56
C ASP A 36 -1.31 -2.05 -12.17
N THR A 37 -0.80 -3.09 -11.49
CA THR A 37 -1.44 -3.55 -10.24
C THR A 37 -0.42 -4.08 -9.24
N ILE A 38 -0.45 -3.55 -8.02
CA ILE A 38 0.38 -4.01 -6.91
C ILE A 38 -0.45 -4.88 -5.98
N TYR A 39 0.01 -6.11 -5.74
CA TYR A 39 -0.60 -7.06 -4.83
C TYR A 39 0.11 -7.04 -3.47
N LEU A 40 -0.64 -6.70 -2.42
CA LEU A 40 -0.15 -6.66 -1.05
C LEU A 40 -0.86 -7.69 -0.18
N GLY A 41 -0.10 -8.54 0.50
CA GLY A 41 -0.57 -9.51 1.47
C GLY A 41 -0.77 -8.86 2.82
N CYS A 42 -2.00 -8.92 3.33
CA CYS A 42 -2.38 -8.53 4.66
C CYS A 42 -2.33 -9.74 5.59
N PRO A 43 -1.97 -9.56 6.87
CA PRO A 43 -1.90 -10.68 7.82
C PRO A 43 -3.28 -11.28 8.14
N ASN A 44 -4.36 -10.53 7.94
CA ASN A 44 -5.72 -11.00 8.18
C ASN A 44 -6.77 -10.18 7.37
N LYS A 45 -8.00 -10.70 7.31
CA LYS A 45 -9.14 -10.07 6.62
C LYS A 45 -9.55 -8.72 7.21
N PHE A 46 -9.39 -8.50 8.52
CA PHE A 46 -9.71 -7.22 9.16
C PHE A 46 -8.76 -6.12 8.70
N SER A 47 -7.45 -6.38 8.70
CA SER A 47 -6.43 -5.47 8.19
C SER A 47 -6.66 -5.14 6.73
N ARG A 48 -7.02 -6.13 5.90
CA ARG A 48 -7.41 -5.91 4.51
C ARG A 48 -8.59 -4.94 4.38
N ASN A 49 -9.70 -5.21 5.08
CA ASN A 49 -10.89 -4.36 4.98
C ASN A 49 -10.63 -2.96 5.52
N TRP A 50 -9.94 -2.85 6.67
CA TRP A 50 -9.58 -1.56 7.24
C TRP A 50 -8.69 -0.74 6.30
N MET A 51 -7.68 -1.37 5.69
CA MET A 51 -6.81 -0.75 4.68
C MET A 51 -7.58 -0.34 3.43
N GLN A 52 -8.48 -1.18 2.96
CA GLN A 52 -9.29 -0.88 1.79
C GLN A 52 -10.27 0.27 2.05
N GLU A 53 -10.84 0.39 3.25
CA GLU A 53 -11.77 1.48 3.58
C GLU A 53 -11.07 2.79 3.93
N ASN A 54 -10.05 2.74 4.80
CA ASN A 54 -9.39 3.94 5.32
C ASN A 54 -8.22 4.39 4.45
N TYR A 55 -7.50 3.45 3.82
CA TYR A 55 -6.26 3.72 3.13
C TYR A 55 -6.34 3.57 1.61
N SER A 56 -7.43 3.06 1.02
CA SER A 56 -7.53 2.93 -0.46
C SER A 56 -7.42 4.29 -1.15
N SER A 57 -8.18 5.29 -0.72
CA SER A 57 -8.10 6.65 -1.27
C SER A 57 -6.72 7.29 -1.07
N PHE A 58 -6.10 7.00 0.08
CA PHE A 58 -4.77 7.50 0.41
C PHE A 58 -3.67 6.89 -0.47
N PHE A 59 -3.70 5.56 -0.64
CA PHE A 59 -2.80 4.82 -1.52
C PHE A 59 -2.93 5.30 -2.96
N GLN A 60 -4.16 5.48 -3.44
CA GLN A 60 -4.40 5.99 -4.78
C GLN A 60 -3.85 7.42 -4.96
N SER A 61 -4.04 8.29 -3.97
CA SER A 61 -3.43 9.63 -3.98
C SER A 61 -1.89 9.58 -3.98
N GLN A 62 -1.27 8.66 -3.23
CA GLN A 62 0.19 8.51 -3.26
C GLN A 62 0.69 7.97 -4.61
N LEU A 63 -0.02 7.03 -5.22
CA LEU A 63 0.32 6.50 -6.54
C LEU A 63 0.24 7.58 -7.63
N SER A 64 -0.78 8.44 -7.58
CA SER A 64 -0.87 9.63 -8.43
C SER A 64 0.35 10.55 -8.28
N LYS A 65 0.85 10.76 -7.05
CA LYS A 65 2.04 11.58 -6.79
C LYS A 65 3.32 10.98 -7.35
N ILE A 66 3.43 9.66 -7.39
CA ILE A 66 4.60 8.94 -7.92
C ILE A 66 4.52 8.85 -9.46
N GLY A 67 3.46 9.35 -10.09
CA GLY A 67 3.25 9.28 -11.54
C GLY A 67 2.67 7.95 -12.02
N CYS A 68 2.27 7.08 -11.10
CA CYS A 68 1.68 5.77 -11.37
C CYS A 68 0.14 5.86 -11.29
N ASN A 69 -0.47 6.76 -12.06
CA ASN A 69 -1.91 7.05 -11.98
C ASN A 69 -2.79 5.84 -12.36
N ASP A 70 -2.29 4.97 -13.22
CA ASP A 70 -2.97 3.74 -13.64
C ASP A 70 -2.77 2.56 -12.69
N HIS A 71 -1.83 2.66 -11.75
CA HIS A 71 -1.55 1.55 -10.85
C HIS A 71 -2.64 1.43 -9.78
N LYS A 72 -3.13 0.20 -9.55
CA LYS A 72 -4.08 -0.12 -8.48
C LYS A 72 -3.40 -0.92 -7.39
N VAL A 73 -3.74 -0.66 -6.13
CA VAL A 73 -3.31 -1.52 -5.02
C VAL A 73 -4.44 -2.49 -4.68
N ILE A 74 -4.13 -3.78 -4.77
CA ILE A 74 -5.03 -4.86 -4.37
C ILE A 74 -4.48 -5.52 -3.11
N PHE A 75 -5.25 -5.43 -2.04
CA PHE A 75 -4.98 -6.13 -0.79
C PHE A 75 -5.53 -7.57 -0.85
N LYS A 76 -4.66 -8.55 -0.65
CA LYS A 76 -4.96 -9.99 -0.49
C LYS A 76 -4.69 -10.43 0.95
N VAL A 77 -5.28 -11.54 1.37
CA VAL A 77 -5.02 -12.19 2.68
C VAL A 77 -4.36 -13.52 2.42
#